data_AF-A0A923ZEF7-F1
#
_entry.id   AF-A0A923ZEF7-F1
#
_cell.length_a   1.000
_cell.length_b   1.000
_cell.length_c   1.000
_cell.angle_alpha   90.00
_cell.angle_beta   90.00
_cell.angle_gamma   90.00
#
_symmetry.space_group_name_H-M   'P 1'
#
loop_
_entity.id
_entity.type
_entity.pdbx_description
1 polymer ?
#
loop_
_entity_poly.entity_id
_entity_poly.type
_entity_poly.pdbx_seq_one_letter_code
_entity_poly.pdbx_strand_id
1 'polypeptide(L)'
;MRKSLLLLGLLATSASAVELSKPTPPPVINTIPIAQDTPFPGTLTLKVDATDTVRGIFHVTETIPVPAAGPMTLLFPKWLPGNHGPSGQISKLASLVITAGGMDLVWPRDEVDVFAIHIDVPAGARTLDVRFDFLTP
;
A
#
# COMPACT_ATOMS: atom_id res chain seq x y z
N MET A 1 13.04 87.93 -13.94
CA MET A 1 13.14 86.53 -14.39
C MET A 1 12.74 85.62 -13.23
N ARG A 2 11.53 85.03 -13.23
CA ARG A 2 11.10 84.02 -12.25
C ARG A 2 10.79 82.74 -13.04
N LYS A 3 11.55 81.68 -12.81
CA LYS A 3 11.35 80.37 -13.45
C LYS A 3 10.34 79.58 -12.62
N SER A 4 9.17 79.29 -13.19
CA SER A 4 8.23 78.31 -12.63
C SER A 4 8.62 76.92 -13.09
N LEU A 5 8.90 76.00 -12.16
CA LEU A 5 8.97 74.57 -12.45
C LEU A 5 7.59 73.94 -12.24
N LEU A 6 7.04 73.32 -13.27
CA LEU A 6 5.88 72.43 -13.21
C LEU A 6 6.36 71.01 -12.93
N LEU A 7 5.87 70.42 -11.83
CA LEU A 7 6.14 69.03 -11.46
C LEU A 7 5.00 68.15 -12.00
N LEU A 8 5.33 67.21 -12.89
CA LEU A 8 4.38 66.25 -13.45
C LEU A 8 4.33 64.99 -12.56
N GLY A 9 3.19 64.74 -11.91
CA GLY A 9 2.98 63.56 -11.07
C GLY A 9 2.58 62.33 -11.90
N LEU A 10 3.34 61.25 -11.78
CA LEU A 10 3.08 59.97 -12.46
C LEU A 10 2.23 59.08 -11.54
N LEU A 11 0.97 58.79 -11.89
CA LEU A 11 0.17 57.78 -11.21
C LEU A 11 0.50 56.40 -11.78
N ALA A 12 1.09 55.54 -10.95
CA ALA A 12 1.24 54.12 -11.26
C ALA A 12 0.00 53.35 -10.76
N THR A 13 -0.74 52.73 -11.69
CA THR A 13 -1.80 51.77 -11.38
C THR A 13 -1.20 50.38 -11.17
N SER A 14 -1.30 49.87 -9.95
CA SER A 14 -0.91 48.49 -9.62
C SER A 14 -1.97 47.52 -10.12
N ALA A 15 -1.62 46.64 -11.06
CA ALA A 15 -2.45 45.48 -11.37
C ALA A 15 -2.23 44.41 -10.29
N SER A 16 -3.28 44.08 -9.53
CA SER A 16 -3.25 42.95 -8.60
C SER A 16 -3.42 41.64 -9.37
N ALA A 17 -2.44 40.74 -9.25
CA ALA A 17 -2.58 39.38 -9.77
C ALA A 17 -3.62 38.62 -8.93
N VAL A 18 -4.57 37.97 -9.60
CA VAL A 18 -5.50 37.03 -8.96
C VAL A 18 -4.72 35.75 -8.68
N GLU A 19 -4.51 35.40 -7.40
CA GLU A 19 -4.00 34.06 -7.05
C GLU A 19 -5.09 33.02 -7.34
N LEU A 20 -4.82 32.14 -8.31
CA LEU A 20 -5.58 30.92 -8.50
C LEU A 20 -5.24 29.95 -7.37
N SER A 21 -6.21 29.14 -6.92
CA SER A 21 -5.98 28.12 -5.91
C SER A 21 -4.95 27.09 -6.39
N LYS A 22 -3.92 26.85 -5.59
CA LYS A 22 -2.94 25.79 -5.81
C LYS A 22 -3.53 24.47 -5.28
N PRO A 23 -3.43 23.35 -6.01
CA PRO A 23 -3.85 22.06 -5.47
C PRO A 23 -3.00 21.71 -4.25
N THR A 24 -3.66 21.40 -3.13
CA THR A 24 -3.02 20.91 -1.91
C THR A 24 -3.20 19.39 -1.86
N PRO A 25 -2.12 18.60 -1.73
CA PRO A 25 -2.26 17.16 -1.59
C PRO A 25 -3.00 16.81 -0.29
N PRO A 26 -3.88 15.78 -0.30
CA PRO A 26 -4.47 15.29 0.93
C PRO A 26 -3.38 14.77 1.88
N PRO A 27 -3.63 14.79 3.20
CA PRO A 27 -2.70 14.19 4.16
C PRO A 27 -2.57 12.69 3.91
N VAL A 28 -1.36 12.17 4.04
CA VAL A 28 -1.10 10.72 4.03
C VAL A 28 -1.59 10.15 5.36
N ILE A 29 -2.58 9.24 5.29
CA ILE A 29 -3.12 8.55 6.46
C ILE A 29 -2.44 7.18 6.53
N ASN A 30 -1.86 6.84 7.69
CA ASN A 30 -1.34 5.50 7.93
C ASN A 30 -2.47 4.58 8.38
N THR A 31 -2.85 3.66 7.51
CA THR A 31 -3.92 2.67 7.69
C THR A 31 -3.42 1.35 8.27
N ILE A 32 -2.11 1.16 8.40
CA ILE A 32 -1.51 -0.09 8.89
C ILE A 32 -1.37 -0.01 10.42
N PRO A 33 -1.91 -0.98 11.17
CA PRO A 33 -1.72 -1.06 12.61
C PRO A 33 -0.22 -1.14 12.99
N ILE A 34 0.15 -0.48 14.08
CA ILE A 34 1.53 -0.54 14.59
C ILE A 34 1.84 -1.99 14.99
N ALA A 35 2.99 -2.49 14.53
CA ALA A 35 3.47 -3.82 14.87
C ALA A 35 3.61 -3.98 16.38
N GLN A 36 3.21 -5.14 16.90
CA GLN A 36 3.32 -5.49 18.31
C GLN A 36 4.36 -6.59 18.47
N ASP A 37 5.19 -6.48 19.50
CA ASP A 37 6.14 -7.52 19.87
C ASP A 37 5.44 -8.61 20.69
N THR A 38 4.52 -9.31 20.03
CA THR A 38 3.78 -10.44 20.57
C THR A 38 3.76 -11.57 19.54
N PRO A 39 3.85 -12.84 19.96
CA PRO A 39 3.75 -13.95 19.03
C PRO A 39 2.41 -13.94 18.29
N PHE A 40 2.46 -14.12 16.98
CA PHE A 40 1.25 -14.32 16.18
C PHE A 40 0.51 -15.59 16.66
N PRO A 41 -0.81 -15.54 16.89
CA PRO A 41 -1.55 -16.68 17.41
C PRO A 41 -1.76 -17.75 16.32
N GLY A 42 -1.09 -18.89 16.50
CA GLY A 42 -1.21 -20.05 15.62
C GLY A 42 -0.03 -20.20 14.66
N THR A 43 -0.16 -21.13 13.71
CA THR A 43 0.89 -21.47 12.76
C THR A 43 0.40 -21.25 11.34
N LEU A 44 1.14 -20.46 10.57
CA LEU A 44 0.92 -20.33 9.12
C LEU A 44 1.44 -21.60 8.44
N THR A 45 0.65 -22.16 7.54
CA THR A 45 1.06 -23.31 6.73
C THR A 45 1.29 -22.86 5.31
N LEU A 46 2.45 -23.19 4.75
CA LEU A 46 2.84 -22.82 3.40
C LEU A 46 3.14 -24.07 2.58
N LYS A 47 2.51 -24.17 1.40
CA LYS A 47 2.82 -25.17 0.38
C LYS A 47 3.30 -24.44 -0.87
N VAL A 48 4.48 -24.82 -1.34
CA VAL A 48 5.09 -24.24 -2.54
C VAL A 48 5.31 -25.36 -3.55
N ASP A 49 4.72 -25.21 -4.73
CA ASP A 49 5.02 -26.03 -5.90
C ASP A 49 5.96 -25.24 -6.82
N ALA A 50 7.19 -25.74 -6.97
CA ALA A 50 8.24 -25.15 -7.78
C ALA A 50 8.50 -25.93 -9.08
N THR A 51 7.54 -26.74 -9.54
CA THR A 51 7.74 -27.62 -10.70
C THR A 51 7.61 -26.91 -12.05
N ASP A 52 7.05 -25.70 -12.10
CA ASP A 52 6.95 -24.89 -13.32
C ASP A 52 8.25 -24.13 -13.63
N THR A 53 9.26 -24.89 -13.99
CA THR A 53 10.62 -24.39 -14.25
C THR A 53 10.77 -23.71 -15.60
N VAL A 54 9.90 -24.02 -16.58
CA VAL A 54 9.96 -23.43 -17.93
C VAL A 54 9.50 -21.97 -17.90
N ARG A 55 8.45 -21.67 -17.12
CA ARG A 55 7.95 -20.29 -16.95
C ARG A 55 8.55 -19.57 -15.75
N GLY A 56 9.22 -20.30 -14.85
CA GLY A 56 9.78 -19.74 -13.62
C GLY A 56 8.68 -19.30 -12.66
N ILE A 57 7.73 -20.18 -12.36
CA ILE A 57 6.60 -19.84 -11.48
C ILE A 57 6.58 -20.77 -10.27
N PHE A 58 6.47 -20.20 -9.09
CA PHE A 58 6.10 -20.93 -7.89
C PHE A 58 4.61 -20.76 -7.63
N HIS A 59 3.88 -21.86 -7.59
CA HIS A 59 2.48 -21.86 -7.19
C HIS A 59 2.41 -22.03 -5.68
N VAL A 60 1.87 -21.03 -4.99
CA VAL A 60 1.85 -20.97 -3.53
C VAL A 60 0.42 -21.14 -3.03
N THR A 61 0.25 -21.99 -2.03
CA THR A 61 -0.95 -22.05 -1.19
C THR A 61 -0.53 -21.84 0.25
N GLU A 62 -1.16 -20.87 0.90
CA GLU A 62 -0.89 -20.48 2.27
C GLU A 62 -2.18 -20.51 3.09
N THR A 63 -2.14 -21.13 4.26
CA THR A 63 -3.26 -21.11 5.22
C THR A 63 -2.83 -20.31 6.43
N ILE A 64 -3.55 -19.21 6.70
CA ILE A 64 -3.24 -18.24 7.76
C ILE A 64 -4.31 -18.33 8.85
N PRO A 65 -3.98 -18.65 10.11
CA PRO A 65 -4.94 -18.57 11.21
C PRO A 65 -5.48 -17.14 11.38
N VAL A 66 -6.79 -16.99 11.62
CA VAL A 66 -7.39 -15.69 11.94
C VAL A 66 -7.84 -15.65 13.40
N PRO A 67 -7.22 -14.81 14.25
CA PRO A 67 -7.57 -14.75 15.66
C PRO A 67 -8.92 -14.07 15.92
N ALA A 68 -9.35 -13.18 15.02
CA ALA A 68 -10.58 -12.43 15.12
C ALA A 68 -11.18 -12.15 13.74
N ALA A 69 -12.49 -11.94 13.72
CA ALA A 69 -13.20 -11.39 12.55
C ALA A 69 -13.02 -9.87 12.48
N GLY A 70 -13.32 -9.28 11.32
CA GLY A 70 -13.17 -7.86 11.04
C GLY A 70 -11.90 -7.52 10.25
N PRO A 71 -11.50 -6.24 10.23
CA PRO A 71 -10.38 -5.78 9.43
C PRO A 71 -9.07 -6.48 9.80
N MET A 72 -8.38 -7.01 8.79
CA MET A 72 -7.06 -7.59 8.91
C MET A 72 -6.17 -7.05 7.79
N THR A 73 -4.90 -6.82 8.10
CA THR A 73 -3.90 -6.41 7.11
C THR A 73 -2.86 -7.51 6.98
N LEU A 74 -2.68 -8.02 5.76
CA LEU A 74 -1.60 -8.92 5.41
C LEU A 74 -0.43 -8.10 4.88
N LEU A 75 0.78 -8.37 5.37
CA LEU A 75 1.99 -7.67 4.96
C LEU A 75 2.90 -8.61 4.15
N PHE A 76 3.22 -8.21 2.93
CA PHE A 76 4.30 -8.84 2.17
C PHE A 76 5.66 -8.35 2.71
N PRO A 77 6.68 -9.22 2.85
CA PRO A 77 7.98 -8.82 3.36
C PRO A 77 8.62 -7.68 2.57
N LYS A 78 8.67 -6.49 3.17
CA LYS A 78 9.24 -5.26 2.57
C LYS A 78 10.75 -5.17 2.76
N TRP A 79 11.24 -5.57 3.93
CA TRP A 79 12.66 -5.53 4.31
C TRP A 79 13.19 -6.96 4.39
N LEU A 80 14.20 -7.25 3.59
CA LEU A 80 14.81 -8.58 3.54
C LEU A 80 16.15 -8.56 4.31
N PRO A 81 16.48 -9.64 5.04
CA PRO A 81 17.78 -9.76 5.71
C PRO A 81 18.95 -9.46 4.76
N GLY A 82 19.87 -8.60 5.19
CA GLY A 82 21.04 -8.18 4.40
C GLY A 82 20.80 -6.99 3.47
N ASN A 83 19.56 -6.52 3.29
CA ASN A 83 19.27 -5.40 2.41
C ASN A 83 19.11 -4.10 3.21
N HIS A 84 19.70 -3.01 2.70
CA HIS A 84 19.64 -1.67 3.32
C HIS A 84 18.49 -0.80 2.77
N GLY A 85 17.46 -1.42 2.19
CA GLY A 85 16.33 -0.73 1.56
C GLY A 85 15.08 -1.63 1.44
N PRO A 86 13.89 -1.03 1.22
CA PRO A 86 12.63 -1.76 1.08
C PRO A 86 12.59 -2.47 -0.28
N SER A 87 13.15 -3.67 -0.31
CA SER A 87 13.53 -4.42 -1.52
C SER A 87 12.74 -5.70 -1.69
N GLY A 88 11.68 -5.89 -0.90
CA GLY A 88 10.70 -6.94 -1.09
C GLY A 88 10.15 -6.93 -2.52
N GLN A 89 10.07 -8.10 -3.14
CA GLN A 89 9.70 -8.23 -4.56
C GLN A 89 8.20 -8.41 -4.75
N ILE A 90 7.38 -7.50 -4.20
CA ILE A 90 5.91 -7.61 -4.33
C ILE A 90 5.43 -7.55 -5.78
N SER A 91 6.20 -6.92 -6.67
CA SER A 91 5.93 -6.90 -8.11
C SER A 91 5.94 -8.29 -8.77
N LYS A 92 6.49 -9.31 -8.08
CA LYS A 92 6.50 -10.71 -8.53
C LYS A 92 5.33 -11.54 -8.02
N LEU A 93 4.49 -10.98 -7.14
CA LEU A 93 3.27 -11.64 -6.68
C LEU A 93 2.17 -11.43 -7.71
N ALA A 94 1.64 -12.54 -8.23
CA ALA A 94 0.58 -12.56 -9.25
C ALA A 94 -0.54 -13.51 -8.82
N SER A 95 -1.68 -13.43 -9.53
CA SER A 95 -2.81 -14.37 -9.36
C SER A 95 -3.33 -14.48 -7.91
N LEU A 96 -3.26 -13.41 -7.12
CA LEU A 96 -3.66 -13.44 -5.72
C LEU A 96 -5.16 -13.70 -5.56
N VAL A 97 -5.48 -14.74 -4.82
CA VAL A 97 -6.83 -15.07 -4.36
C VAL A 97 -6.78 -15.31 -2.87
N ILE A 98 -7.65 -14.62 -2.14
CA ILE A 98 -7.80 -14.78 -0.69
C ILE A 98 -9.23 -15.23 -0.44
N THR A 99 -9.38 -16.34 0.28
CA THR A 99 -10.70 -16.85 0.65
C THR A 99 -10.78 -17.10 2.15
N ALA A 100 -12.00 -17.07 2.70
CA ALA A 100 -12.28 -17.49 4.07
C ALA A 100 -13.58 -18.30 4.11
N GLY A 101 -13.53 -19.52 4.63
CA GLY A 101 -14.69 -20.41 4.63
C GLY A 101 -15.22 -20.72 3.22
N GLY A 102 -14.35 -20.72 2.21
CA GLY A 102 -14.69 -20.95 0.80
C GLY A 102 -15.29 -19.75 0.06
N MET A 103 -15.38 -18.57 0.69
CA MET A 103 -15.84 -17.33 0.05
C MET A 103 -14.64 -16.46 -0.33
N ASP A 104 -14.64 -15.93 -1.55
CA ASP A 104 -13.65 -14.96 -2.00
C ASP A 104 -13.76 -13.65 -1.20
N LEU A 105 -12.62 -13.14 -0.75
CA LEU A 105 -12.52 -11.86 -0.07
C LEU A 105 -12.07 -10.78 -1.05
N VAL A 106 -12.66 -9.59 -0.91
CA VAL A 106 -12.15 -8.38 -1.59
C VAL A 106 -10.88 -7.94 -0.87
N TRP A 107 -9.83 -7.65 -1.64
CA TRP A 107 -8.53 -7.27 -1.11
C TRP A 107 -7.98 -6.01 -1.80
N PRO A 108 -8.30 -4.79 -1.34
CA PRO A 108 -7.58 -3.62 -1.83
C PRO A 108 -6.14 -3.64 -1.31
N ARG A 109 -5.21 -3.26 -2.18
CA ARG A 109 -3.84 -2.93 -1.79
C ARG A 109 -3.84 -1.54 -1.13
N ASP A 110 -3.07 -1.37 -0.09
CA ASP A 110 -2.90 -0.07 0.58
C ASP A 110 -2.32 0.97 -0.42
N GLU A 111 -2.90 2.16 -0.42
CA GLU A 111 -2.59 3.23 -1.38
C GLU A 111 -1.24 3.92 -1.09
N VAL A 112 -0.72 3.76 0.12
CA VAL A 112 0.50 4.42 0.61
C VAL A 112 1.64 3.41 0.74
N ASP A 113 1.40 2.30 1.43
CA ASP A 113 2.38 1.22 1.56
C ASP A 113 1.91 -0.03 0.82
N VAL A 114 2.24 -0.06 -0.48
CA VAL A 114 1.83 -1.13 -1.42
C VAL A 114 2.12 -2.56 -0.96
N PHE A 115 2.98 -2.76 0.06
CA PHE A 115 3.25 -4.05 0.69
C PHE A 115 2.12 -4.56 1.59
N ALA A 116 1.13 -3.72 1.90
CA ALA A 116 -0.03 -4.08 2.69
C ALA A 116 -1.24 -4.39 1.82
N ILE A 117 -1.95 -5.46 2.21
CA ILE A 117 -3.19 -5.91 1.61
C ILE A 117 -4.25 -5.91 2.71
N HIS A 118 -5.31 -5.13 2.54
CA HIS A 118 -6.41 -5.10 3.50
C HIS A 118 -7.48 -6.09 3.12
N ILE A 119 -8.07 -6.73 4.12
CA ILE A 119 -9.21 -7.64 3.97
C ILE A 119 -10.16 -7.48 5.15
N ASP A 120 -11.40 -7.85 4.95
CA ASP A 120 -12.38 -8.02 6.03
C ASP A 120 -12.63 -9.51 6.27
N VAL A 121 -12.19 -9.99 7.43
CA VAL A 121 -12.36 -11.39 7.83
C VAL A 121 -13.83 -11.63 8.25
N PRO A 122 -14.56 -12.54 7.60
CA PRO A 122 -15.95 -12.82 7.93
C PRO A 122 -16.12 -13.38 9.35
N ALA A 123 -17.27 -13.11 9.96
CA ALA A 123 -17.63 -13.70 11.25
C ALA A 123 -17.59 -15.24 11.17
N GLY A 124 -16.94 -15.87 12.16
CA GLY A 124 -16.83 -17.32 12.24
C GLY A 124 -15.69 -17.95 11.42
N ALA A 125 -15.02 -17.19 10.54
CA ALA A 125 -13.82 -17.65 9.87
C ALA A 125 -12.70 -17.95 10.88
N ARG A 126 -11.95 -19.04 10.66
CA ARG A 126 -10.83 -19.49 11.51
C ARG A 126 -9.51 -19.50 10.78
N THR A 127 -9.55 -19.55 9.45
CA THR A 127 -8.40 -19.46 8.58
C THR A 127 -8.72 -18.61 7.36
N LEU A 128 -7.69 -18.03 6.78
CA LEU A 128 -7.66 -17.61 5.38
C LEU A 128 -6.99 -18.72 4.58
N ASP A 129 -7.51 -18.99 3.40
CA ASP A 129 -6.83 -19.77 2.37
C ASP A 129 -6.40 -18.81 1.25
N VAL A 130 -5.10 -18.61 1.14
CA VAL A 130 -4.45 -17.68 0.22
C VAL A 130 -3.75 -18.48 -0.87
N ARG A 131 -3.98 -18.11 -2.13
CA ARG A 131 -3.29 -18.67 -3.29
C ARG A 131 -2.68 -17.54 -4.10
N PHE A 132 -1.45 -17.73 -4.56
CA PHE A 132 -0.80 -16.78 -5.45
C PHE A 132 0.32 -17.47 -6.22
N ASP A 133 0.73 -16.83 -7.29
CA ASP A 133 1.93 -17.17 -8.04
C ASP A 133 3.07 -16.23 -7.63
N PHE A 134 4.28 -16.77 -7.49
CA PHE A 134 5.49 -15.97 -7.37
C PHE A 134 6.39 -16.18 -8.58
N LEU A 135 6.64 -15.10 -9.32
CA LEU A 135 7.37 -15.13 -10.59
C LEU A 135 8.88 -15.07 -10.34
N THR A 136 9.58 -16.18 -10.55
CA THR A 136 11.03 -16.29 -10.44
C THR A 136 11.71 -16.13 -11.81
N PRO A 137 12.85 -15.41 -11.90
CA PRO A 137 13.61 -15.30 -13.15
C PRO A 137 14.20 -16.63 -13.60
#